data_AF-A0A1H7KX46-F1
#
_entry.id   AF-A0A1H7KX46-F1
#
_cell.length_a   1.000
_cell.length_b   1.000
_cell.length_c   1.000
_cell.angle_alpha   90.00
_cell.angle_beta   90.00
_cell.angle_gamma   90.00
#
_symmetry.space_group_name_H-M   'P 1'
#
loop_
_entity.id
_entity.type
_entity.pdbx_description
1 polymer ?
#
loop_
_entity_poly.entity_id
_entity_poly.type
_entity_poly.pdbx_seq_one_letter_code
_entity_poly.pdbx_strand_id
1 'polypeptide(L)'
;MRDQNDTIMYVGKAVNLNNRVRSYFRKIVGRGPQIDRMVQQIARFEYIVTDSELEALVLENNLIKENCPRYNTMLKDDKTYPYIKVTVSEDFPRILFSRLMKKDKSKYYGPFTSAAAVKDTIELINKIYGLRTCNRVLPRDIGLDRPCLNYHMNRCSAPCDGKISKEEYAERIRGALDFLEGNYTPIIRDLTEKMEAAAEELNFEKAATYRDLLTSVKQVAQKQKMTDSAMEDKDILAIAADENDAVVQVFFVRDGRLIGREHFYMTHVSENPTNEILLNFVKQFYAGTPFIPRELMLPEAIEDMEVIEKWLTQRKGSRVYLSVPERGQKEKLMELAAQNAELILSKDKERLKREEGRTIGAVKEIEKLLGINGIIRMEAYDISNISGFANVGSMVVYEKGKPKRSDYRKFRIKSVTGPDDYACMKEVLTRRLMHGLEEKHELEVREIDARYGSFTKFPDLILMDGGRGQVNICLQVLEELGITIPVCGMVKDDNHRTRGLYFNNEELPIDRRSEGFKLITRIQDEAHRFAIEYHRSLRSKSQVKSSLDEIPGVGPARRKALMRHFKSIEDIRNADIETLKQVPEIPENAAKQIYDFFHS
;
A
#
# COMPACT_ATOMS: atom_id res chain seq x y z
N MET A 1 16.00 -9.15 -20.39
CA MET A 1 16.58 -8.18 -21.34
C MET A 1 16.93 -6.91 -20.59
N ARG A 2 18.10 -6.32 -20.85
CA ARG A 2 18.62 -5.16 -20.12
C ARG A 2 19.04 -4.02 -21.06
N ASP A 3 18.96 -2.79 -20.57
CA ASP A 3 19.48 -1.59 -21.26
C ASP A 3 20.99 -1.41 -21.07
N GLN A 4 21.55 -0.34 -21.65
CA GLN A 4 22.98 0.01 -21.54
C GLN A 4 23.42 0.32 -20.10
N ASN A 5 22.49 0.67 -19.21
CA ASN A 5 22.72 0.98 -17.80
C ASN A 5 22.46 -0.23 -16.88
N ASP A 6 22.35 -1.42 -17.45
CA ASP A 6 22.09 -2.69 -16.78
C ASP A 6 20.71 -2.83 -16.11
N THR A 7 19.74 -1.99 -16.48
CA THR A 7 18.37 -2.02 -15.94
C THR A 7 17.54 -3.11 -16.62
N ILE A 8 16.81 -3.92 -15.84
CA ILE A 8 15.93 -4.95 -16.38
C ILE A 8 14.70 -4.30 -17.02
N MET A 9 14.58 -4.45 -18.34
CA MET A 9 13.50 -3.88 -19.13
C MET A 9 12.33 -4.85 -19.34
N TYR A 10 12.66 -6.13 -19.56
CA TYR A 10 11.70 -7.18 -19.84
C TYR A 10 12.22 -8.54 -19.35
N VAL A 11 11.33 -9.32 -18.77
CA VAL A 11 11.53 -10.70 -18.32
C VAL A 11 10.53 -11.59 -19.06
N GLY A 12 11.00 -12.72 -19.60
CA GLY A 12 10.14 -13.67 -20.30
C GLY A 12 10.69 -15.09 -20.24
N LYS A 13 9.81 -16.09 -20.25
CA LYS A 13 10.17 -17.51 -20.37
C LYS A 13 10.37 -17.92 -21.84
N ALA A 14 11.25 -18.90 -22.09
CA ALA A 14 11.49 -19.44 -23.42
C ALA A 14 11.91 -20.91 -23.36
N VAL A 15 11.25 -21.77 -24.15
CA VAL A 15 11.67 -23.16 -24.37
C VAL A 15 12.89 -23.21 -25.30
N ASN A 16 12.85 -22.41 -26.37
CA ASN A 16 13.97 -22.23 -27.28
C ASN A 16 14.36 -20.75 -27.31
N LEU A 17 15.47 -20.43 -26.66
CA LEU A 17 15.97 -19.07 -26.53
C LEU A 17 16.28 -18.44 -27.90
N ASN A 18 16.84 -19.21 -28.83
CA ASN A 18 17.18 -18.70 -30.17
C ASN A 18 15.92 -18.25 -30.92
N ASN A 19 14.87 -19.07 -30.93
CA ASN A 19 13.61 -18.70 -31.56
C ASN A 19 12.91 -17.52 -30.86
N ARG A 20 12.92 -17.47 -29.52
CA ARG A 20 12.30 -16.39 -28.76
C ARG A 20 13.03 -15.06 -28.99
N VAL A 21 14.35 -15.04 -28.94
CA VAL A 21 15.15 -13.82 -29.20
C VAL A 21 14.99 -13.41 -30.66
N ARG A 22 15.13 -14.36 -31.59
CA ARG A 22 14.96 -14.10 -33.03
C ARG A 22 13.57 -13.59 -33.38
N SER A 23 12.55 -13.93 -32.60
CA SER A 23 11.25 -13.30 -32.73
C SER A 23 11.46 -11.79 -32.62
N TYR A 24 11.86 -11.22 -31.47
CA TYR A 24 11.98 -9.77 -31.26
C TYR A 24 12.80 -9.01 -32.32
N PHE A 25 13.84 -9.61 -32.90
CA PHE A 25 14.71 -8.95 -33.88
C PHE A 25 14.30 -9.12 -35.36
N ARG A 26 13.29 -9.96 -35.67
CA ARG A 26 12.70 -10.00 -37.02
C ARG A 26 11.74 -8.82 -37.21
N LYS A 27 11.78 -8.16 -38.38
CA LYS A 27 10.71 -7.24 -38.79
C LYS A 27 9.41 -8.03 -38.95
N ILE A 28 8.54 -7.97 -37.94
CA ILE A 28 7.18 -8.53 -38.00
C ILE A 28 6.22 -7.35 -38.11
N VAL A 29 5.37 -7.37 -39.14
CA VAL A 29 4.26 -6.43 -39.29
C VAL A 29 3.26 -6.70 -38.16
N GLY A 30 3.00 -5.71 -37.30
CA GLY A 30 2.03 -5.81 -36.20
C GLY A 30 2.62 -5.88 -34.78
N ARG A 31 3.95 -5.78 -34.60
CA ARG A 31 4.54 -5.46 -33.29
C ARG A 31 4.44 -3.97 -33.10
N GLY A 32 3.54 -3.49 -32.26
CA GLY A 32 3.39 -2.06 -32.19
C GLY A 32 4.54 -1.35 -31.43
N PRO A 33 4.48 -0.01 -31.36
CA PRO A 33 5.63 0.85 -31.18
C PRO A 33 6.32 0.71 -29.82
N GLN A 34 5.63 0.13 -28.82
CA GLN A 34 6.23 -0.07 -27.50
C GLN A 34 7.31 -1.17 -27.55
N ILE A 35 7.05 -2.27 -28.25
CA ILE A 35 8.02 -3.38 -28.40
C ILE A 35 9.17 -2.93 -29.30
N ASP A 36 8.91 -2.17 -30.36
CA ASP A 36 9.96 -1.63 -31.22
C ASP A 36 10.90 -0.68 -30.46
N ARG A 37 10.33 0.19 -29.63
CA ARG A 37 11.13 1.06 -28.75
C ARG A 37 11.92 0.26 -27.71
N MET A 38 11.34 -0.82 -27.17
CA MET A 38 12.06 -1.73 -26.28
C MET A 38 13.27 -2.32 -27.00
N VAL A 39 13.09 -2.86 -28.20
CA VAL A 39 14.16 -3.52 -28.97
C VAL A 39 15.31 -2.56 -29.28
N GLN A 40 15.03 -1.29 -29.56
CA GLN A 40 16.05 -0.26 -29.76
C GLN A 40 16.90 0.04 -28.51
N GLN A 41 16.36 -0.22 -27.31
CA GLN A 41 17.02 0.08 -26.04
C GLN A 41 17.77 -1.13 -25.44
N ILE A 42 17.59 -2.33 -26.00
CA ILE A 42 18.25 -3.54 -25.50
C ILE A 42 19.75 -3.47 -25.81
N ALA A 43 20.59 -3.53 -24.77
CA ALA A 43 22.04 -3.64 -24.91
C ALA A 43 22.52 -5.09 -24.76
N ARG A 44 21.92 -5.84 -23.82
CA ARG A 44 22.27 -7.25 -23.58
C ARG A 44 21.07 -8.04 -23.08
N PHE A 45 21.13 -9.36 -23.24
CA PHE A 45 20.20 -10.30 -22.62
C PHE A 45 20.95 -11.22 -21.67
N GLU A 46 20.27 -11.62 -20.61
CA GLU A 46 20.73 -12.56 -19.59
C GLU A 46 19.70 -13.68 -19.52
N TYR A 47 20.15 -14.90 -19.25
CA TYR A 47 19.27 -16.07 -19.16
C TYR A 47 19.62 -16.89 -17.91
N ILE A 48 18.59 -17.49 -17.32
CA ILE A 48 18.72 -18.43 -16.21
C ILE A 48 18.15 -19.75 -16.72
N VAL A 49 18.96 -20.81 -16.66
CA VAL A 49 18.52 -22.16 -17.01
C VAL A 49 17.74 -22.74 -15.84
N THR A 50 16.63 -23.41 -16.13
CA THR A 50 15.76 -24.06 -15.14
C THR A 50 15.50 -25.50 -15.58
N ASP A 51 15.16 -26.38 -14.63
CA ASP A 51 15.05 -27.81 -14.90
C ASP A 51 13.69 -28.18 -15.53
N SER A 52 12.72 -27.27 -15.49
CA SER A 52 11.41 -27.46 -16.12
C SER A 52 10.78 -26.14 -16.59
N GLU A 53 9.87 -26.21 -17.56
CA GLU A 53 9.06 -25.06 -17.99
C GLU A 53 8.23 -24.45 -16.85
N LEU A 54 7.84 -25.27 -15.87
CA LEU A 54 7.10 -24.84 -14.69
C LEU A 54 7.99 -24.02 -13.73
N GLU A 55 9.26 -24.40 -13.59
CA GLU A 55 10.23 -23.58 -12.84
C GLU A 55 10.54 -22.27 -13.56
N ALA A 56 10.73 -22.31 -14.88
CA ALA A 56 10.91 -21.10 -15.70
C ALA A 56 9.73 -20.13 -15.52
N LEU A 57 8.51 -20.65 -15.52
CA LEU A 57 7.27 -19.90 -15.29
C LEU A 57 7.23 -19.23 -13.91
N VAL A 58 7.59 -19.97 -12.86
CA VAL A 58 7.60 -19.44 -11.48
C VAL A 58 8.70 -18.39 -11.32
N LEU A 59 9.89 -18.64 -11.87
CA LEU A 59 11.01 -17.72 -11.81
C LEU A 59 10.71 -16.42 -12.58
N GLU A 60 10.11 -16.51 -13.77
CA GLU A 60 9.63 -15.36 -14.55
C GLU A 60 8.73 -14.45 -13.71
N ASN A 61 7.72 -15.03 -13.05
CA ASN A 61 6.79 -14.28 -12.21
C ASN A 61 7.47 -13.58 -11.02
N ASN A 62 8.38 -14.29 -10.35
CA ASN A 62 9.13 -13.75 -9.22
C ASN A 62 10.01 -12.56 -9.66
N LEU A 63 10.71 -12.69 -10.78
CA LEU A 63 11.55 -11.63 -11.33
C LEU A 63 10.75 -10.42 -11.79
N ILE A 64 9.56 -10.62 -12.36
CA ILE A 64 8.64 -9.53 -12.73
C ILE A 64 8.18 -8.78 -11.48
N LYS A 65 7.81 -9.49 -10.41
CA LYS A 65 7.37 -8.88 -9.14
C LYS A 65 8.50 -8.16 -8.40
N GLU A 66 9.71 -8.69 -8.45
CA GLU A 66 10.87 -8.12 -7.76
C GLU A 66 11.39 -6.87 -8.49
N ASN A 67 11.44 -6.90 -9.82
CA ASN A 67 12.11 -5.86 -10.61
C ASN A 67 11.15 -4.88 -11.29
N CYS A 68 9.84 -5.17 -11.31
CA CYS A 68 8.78 -4.39 -11.96
C CYS A 68 9.20 -3.83 -13.34
N PRO A 69 9.60 -4.68 -14.31
CA PRO A 69 10.19 -4.21 -15.55
C PRO A 69 9.19 -3.41 -16.38
N ARG A 70 9.66 -2.31 -16.98
CA ARG A 70 8.82 -1.33 -17.69
C ARG A 70 7.96 -1.91 -18.81
N TYR A 71 8.43 -2.97 -19.48
CA TYR A 71 7.77 -3.53 -20.66
C TYR A 71 7.01 -4.83 -20.36
N ASN A 72 7.00 -5.30 -19.11
CA ASN A 72 6.14 -6.41 -18.70
C ASN A 72 4.74 -5.91 -18.37
N THR A 73 3.72 -6.68 -18.77
CA THR A 73 2.35 -6.41 -18.32
C THR A 73 2.25 -6.66 -16.81
N MET A 74 1.78 -5.66 -16.07
CA MET A 74 1.75 -5.68 -14.60
C MET A 74 0.32 -5.62 -14.06
N LEU A 75 0.05 -6.48 -13.08
CA LEU A 75 -1.11 -6.39 -12.21
C LEU A 75 -0.90 -5.25 -11.21
N LYS A 76 -1.73 -4.19 -11.25
CA LYS A 76 -1.62 -3.05 -10.35
C LYS A 76 -2.16 -3.32 -8.94
N ASP A 77 -3.08 -4.28 -8.82
CA ASP A 77 -3.87 -4.52 -7.60
C ASP A 77 -3.37 -5.75 -6.82
N ASP A 78 -2.66 -5.52 -5.72
CA ASP A 78 -2.27 -6.57 -4.75
C ASP A 78 -3.41 -6.93 -3.77
N LYS A 79 -4.66 -7.01 -4.27
CA LYS A 79 -5.82 -7.38 -3.45
C LYS A 79 -5.71 -8.85 -3.01
N THR A 80 -5.16 -9.05 -1.81
CA THR A 80 -5.07 -10.35 -1.14
C THR A 80 -6.32 -10.61 -0.30
N TYR A 81 -6.87 -11.83 -0.40
CA TYR A 81 -8.12 -12.20 0.26
C TYR A 81 -8.03 -12.20 1.77
N PRO A 82 -9.09 -11.78 2.47
CA PRO A 82 -9.20 -11.98 3.90
C PRO A 82 -9.59 -13.43 4.23
N TYR A 83 -8.89 -13.98 5.21
CA TYR A 83 -9.06 -15.30 5.81
C TYR A 83 -9.26 -15.14 7.31
N ILE A 84 -9.97 -16.11 7.89
CA ILE A 84 -10.02 -16.33 9.32
C ILE A 84 -8.95 -17.36 9.66
N LYS A 85 -7.94 -16.96 10.42
CA LYS A 85 -6.88 -17.83 10.92
C LYS A 85 -7.18 -18.26 12.35
N VAL A 86 -7.14 -19.56 12.62
CA VAL A 86 -7.26 -20.12 13.97
C VAL A 86 -5.93 -20.73 14.41
N THR A 87 -5.33 -20.19 15.49
CA THR A 87 -4.02 -20.62 16.02
C THR A 87 -4.12 -21.88 16.87
N VAL A 88 -4.53 -23.00 16.26
CA VAL A 88 -4.72 -24.30 16.94
C VAL A 88 -3.44 -24.86 17.58
N SER A 89 -2.27 -24.36 17.21
CA SER A 89 -0.98 -24.75 17.79
C SER A 89 -0.68 -24.11 19.14
N GLU A 90 -1.43 -23.08 19.54
CA GLU A 90 -1.26 -22.42 20.84
C GLU A 90 -2.07 -23.16 21.93
N ASP A 91 -1.58 -23.16 23.18
CA ASP A 91 -2.32 -23.75 24.31
C ASP A 91 -3.70 -23.09 24.52
N PHE A 92 -3.79 -21.80 24.20
CA PHE A 92 -5.03 -21.04 24.16
C PHE A 92 -5.22 -20.48 22.74
N PRO A 93 -5.89 -21.20 21.82
CA PRO A 93 -6.05 -20.74 20.45
C PRO A 93 -6.78 -19.40 20.32
N ARG A 94 -6.49 -18.69 19.22
CA ARG A 94 -7.05 -17.38 18.87
C ARG A 94 -7.59 -17.40 17.45
N ILE A 95 -8.59 -16.56 17.21
CA ILE A 95 -9.18 -16.35 15.89
C ILE A 95 -8.77 -14.96 15.41
N LEU A 96 -8.06 -14.92 14.29
CA LEU A 96 -7.40 -13.73 13.77
C LEU A 96 -7.81 -13.50 12.31
N PHE A 97 -7.85 -12.23 11.94
CA PHE A 97 -7.91 -11.83 10.54
C PHE A 97 -6.52 -12.00 9.91
N SER A 98 -6.42 -12.68 8.78
CA SER A 98 -5.19 -12.77 7.99
C SER A 98 -5.47 -12.55 6.52
N ARG A 99 -4.54 -11.93 5.78
CA ARG A 99 -4.58 -11.92 4.30
C ARG A 99 -3.63 -12.93 3.65
N LEU A 100 -2.82 -13.57 4.48
CA LEU A 100 -1.80 -14.52 4.05
C LEU A 100 -2.06 -15.86 4.72
N MET A 101 -2.12 -16.93 3.93
CA MET A 101 -2.04 -18.28 4.45
C MET A 101 -0.57 -18.66 4.61
N LYS A 102 -0.14 -18.88 5.85
CA LYS A 102 1.19 -19.41 6.16
C LYS A 102 1.08 -20.91 6.44
N LYS A 103 2.13 -21.68 6.14
CA LYS A 103 2.23 -23.09 6.57
C LYS A 103 2.65 -23.18 8.04
N ASP A 104 1.89 -22.55 8.93
CA ASP A 104 2.22 -22.39 10.35
C ASP A 104 1.38 -23.28 11.28
N LYS A 105 0.93 -24.45 10.76
CA LYS A 105 0.06 -25.41 11.45
C LYS A 105 -1.26 -24.82 11.97
N SER A 106 -1.59 -23.58 11.62
CA SER A 106 -2.87 -22.94 11.92
C SER A 106 -3.92 -23.36 10.90
N LYS A 107 -5.19 -23.41 11.31
CA LYS A 107 -6.32 -23.61 10.39
C LYS A 107 -6.69 -22.27 9.77
N TYR A 108 -6.96 -22.26 8.46
CA TYR A 108 -7.42 -21.07 7.75
C TYR A 108 -8.77 -21.36 7.13
N TYR A 109 -9.73 -20.46 7.34
CA TYR A 109 -11.07 -20.50 6.78
C TYR A 109 -11.25 -19.31 5.84
N GLY A 110 -11.89 -19.53 4.69
CA GLY A 110 -12.02 -18.54 3.62
C GLY A 110 -11.71 -19.18 2.25
N PRO A 111 -11.53 -18.36 1.19
CA PRO A 111 -11.50 -16.90 1.16
C PRO A 111 -12.88 -16.25 1.38
N PHE A 112 -12.92 -15.11 2.06
CA PHE A 112 -14.14 -14.34 2.24
C PHE A 112 -14.21 -13.15 1.27
N THR A 113 -15.44 -12.77 0.93
CA THR A 113 -15.74 -11.75 -0.10
C THR A 113 -15.59 -10.32 0.39
N SER A 114 -15.56 -10.11 1.71
CA SER A 114 -15.38 -8.81 2.32
C SER A 114 -14.58 -8.92 3.61
N ALA A 115 -13.61 -8.03 3.78
CA ALA A 115 -12.88 -7.91 5.04
C ALA A 115 -13.78 -7.49 6.20
N ALA A 116 -14.87 -6.75 5.93
CA ALA A 116 -15.86 -6.40 6.93
C ALA A 116 -16.62 -7.65 7.40
N ALA A 117 -17.12 -8.47 6.46
CA ALA A 117 -17.81 -9.71 6.80
C ALA A 117 -16.95 -10.66 7.65
N VAL A 118 -15.64 -10.73 7.38
CA VAL A 118 -14.70 -11.49 8.21
C VAL A 118 -14.61 -10.93 9.61
N LYS A 119 -14.45 -9.61 9.76
CA LYS A 119 -14.36 -8.97 11.07
C LYS A 119 -15.64 -9.18 11.88
N ASP A 120 -16.80 -9.02 11.26
CA ASP A 120 -18.11 -9.22 11.88
C ASP A 120 -18.26 -10.68 12.36
N THR A 121 -17.82 -11.64 11.54
CA THR A 121 -17.85 -13.07 11.89
C THR A 121 -16.91 -13.38 13.07
N ILE A 122 -15.69 -12.83 13.06
CA ILE A 122 -14.74 -13.00 14.16
C ILE A 122 -15.29 -12.38 15.45
N GLU A 123 -15.89 -11.19 15.38
CA GLU A 123 -16.48 -10.53 16.55
C GLU A 123 -17.66 -11.35 17.11
N LEU A 124 -18.53 -11.88 16.25
CA LEU A 124 -19.63 -12.75 16.66
C LEU A 124 -19.13 -14.01 17.37
N ILE A 125 -18.14 -14.70 16.81
CA ILE A 125 -17.57 -15.92 17.40
C ILE A 125 -16.93 -15.60 18.76
N ASN A 126 -16.17 -14.50 18.84
CA ASN A 126 -15.54 -14.08 20.10
C ASN A 126 -16.59 -13.75 21.17
N LYS A 127 -17.72 -13.15 20.78
CA LYS A 127 -18.83 -12.81 21.70
C LYS A 127 -19.56 -14.07 22.20
N ILE A 128 -19.75 -15.08 21.35
CA ILE A 128 -20.44 -16.33 21.71
C ILE A 128 -19.57 -17.20 22.62
N TYR A 129 -18.32 -17.42 22.25
CA TYR A 129 -17.45 -18.38 22.93
C TYR A 129 -16.52 -17.74 23.97
N GLY A 130 -16.46 -16.41 24.06
CA GLY A 130 -15.63 -15.69 25.04
C GLY A 130 -14.14 -15.92 24.81
N LEU A 131 -13.72 -15.89 23.54
CA LEU A 131 -12.33 -16.19 23.15
C LEU A 131 -11.41 -15.00 23.38
N ARG A 132 -10.12 -15.29 23.61
CA ARG A 132 -9.13 -14.24 23.84
C ARG A 132 -8.76 -13.54 22.53
N THR A 133 -8.69 -12.22 22.58
CA THR A 133 -8.24 -11.35 21.47
C THR A 133 -6.90 -10.68 21.76
N CYS A 134 -6.33 -10.88 22.95
CA CYS A 134 -5.10 -10.24 23.38
C CYS A 134 -3.85 -10.84 22.71
N ASN A 135 -2.77 -10.07 22.71
CA ASN A 135 -1.46 -10.47 22.17
C ASN A 135 -0.54 -11.14 23.21
N ARG A 136 -1.05 -11.48 24.40
CA ARG A 136 -0.28 -12.13 25.47
C ARG A 136 0.11 -13.56 25.09
N VAL A 137 1.32 -13.96 25.45
CA VAL A 137 1.86 -15.31 25.24
C VAL A 137 1.50 -16.16 26.45
N LEU A 138 0.44 -16.95 26.34
CA LEU A 138 0.02 -17.88 27.38
C LEU A 138 0.61 -19.26 27.07
N PRO A 139 1.13 -20.01 28.07
CA PRO A 139 0.96 -19.82 29.51
C PRO A 139 1.98 -18.88 30.19
N ARG A 140 3.00 -18.38 29.49
CA ARG A 140 4.07 -17.53 30.08
C ARG A 140 3.54 -16.30 30.83
N ASP A 141 2.52 -15.64 30.28
CA ASP A 141 1.99 -14.37 30.80
C ASP A 141 0.78 -14.52 31.73
N ILE A 142 0.57 -15.72 32.31
CA ILE A 142 -0.52 -15.96 33.28
C ILE A 142 -0.16 -15.29 34.61
N GLY A 143 -1.09 -14.52 35.18
CA GLY A 143 -0.96 -13.92 36.52
C GLY A 143 -0.02 -12.72 36.63
N LEU A 144 0.63 -12.30 35.54
CA LEU A 144 1.51 -11.13 35.53
C LEU A 144 0.76 -9.80 35.72
N ASP A 145 -0.52 -9.77 35.33
CA ASP A 145 -1.22 -8.50 35.13
C ASP A 145 -2.74 -8.67 35.16
N ARG A 146 -3.47 -7.64 35.62
CA ARG A 146 -4.93 -7.72 35.82
C ARG A 146 -5.69 -8.11 34.53
N PRO A 147 -6.86 -8.78 34.64
CA PRO A 147 -7.72 -9.06 33.50
C PRO A 147 -8.10 -7.78 32.74
N CYS A 148 -8.06 -7.85 31.42
CA CYS A 148 -8.42 -6.71 30.57
C CYS A 148 -9.92 -6.40 30.59
N LEU A 149 -10.29 -5.22 30.09
CA LEU A 149 -11.69 -4.78 29.97
C LEU A 149 -12.60 -5.80 29.26
N ASN A 150 -12.09 -6.54 28.28
CA ASN A 150 -12.88 -7.57 27.58
C ASN A 150 -13.38 -8.67 28.51
N TYR A 151 -12.65 -9.01 29.57
CA TYR A 151 -13.14 -9.94 30.59
C TYR A 151 -14.27 -9.31 31.41
N HIS A 152 -14.10 -8.07 31.87
CA HIS A 152 -15.12 -7.35 32.62
C HIS A 152 -16.40 -7.10 31.82
N MET A 153 -16.30 -7.06 30.49
CA MET A 153 -17.43 -7.00 29.56
C MET A 153 -17.98 -8.38 29.15
N ASN A 154 -17.54 -9.47 29.78
CA ASN A 154 -17.91 -10.85 29.45
C ASN A 154 -17.62 -11.27 27.98
N ARG A 155 -16.65 -10.61 27.31
CA ARG A 155 -16.20 -10.93 25.94
C ARG A 155 -14.99 -11.87 25.90
N CYS A 156 -14.36 -12.13 27.04
CA CYS A 156 -13.18 -12.98 27.15
C CYS A 156 -13.24 -13.80 28.44
N SER A 157 -12.85 -15.07 28.39
CA SER A 157 -12.84 -15.99 29.54
C SER A 157 -11.63 -15.81 30.47
N ALA A 158 -10.81 -14.78 30.25
CA ALA A 158 -9.59 -14.48 30.99
C ALA A 158 -8.65 -15.67 31.25
N PRO A 159 -8.17 -16.39 30.21
CA PRO A 159 -7.13 -17.40 30.39
C PRO A 159 -5.81 -16.80 30.92
N CYS A 160 -5.62 -15.49 30.80
CA CYS A 160 -4.47 -14.76 31.35
C CYS A 160 -4.45 -14.66 32.89
N ASP A 161 -5.58 -14.92 33.55
CA ASP A 161 -5.73 -14.85 35.01
C ASP A 161 -5.89 -16.27 35.61
N GLY A 162 -5.72 -17.32 34.79
CA GLY A 162 -5.89 -18.71 35.20
C GLY A 162 -7.34 -19.11 35.50
N LYS A 163 -8.33 -18.28 35.15
CA LYS A 163 -9.75 -18.48 35.47
C LYS A 163 -10.47 -19.56 34.67
N ILE A 164 -9.84 -20.08 33.63
CA ILE A 164 -10.36 -21.16 32.78
C ILE A 164 -9.25 -22.17 32.54
N SER A 165 -9.59 -23.46 32.59
CA SER A 165 -8.65 -24.53 32.28
C SER A 165 -8.35 -24.59 30.78
N LYS A 166 -7.26 -25.26 30.42
CA LYS A 166 -6.90 -25.46 29.01
C LYS A 166 -7.96 -26.30 28.28
N GLU A 167 -8.52 -27.27 28.98
CA GLU A 167 -9.51 -28.23 28.48
C GLU A 167 -10.84 -27.53 28.18
N GLU A 168 -11.34 -26.71 29.12
CA GLU A 168 -12.57 -25.93 28.93
C GLU A 168 -12.42 -24.88 27.82
N TYR A 169 -11.25 -24.25 27.72
CA TYR A 169 -10.98 -23.32 26.63
C TYR A 169 -10.91 -24.03 25.27
N ALA A 170 -10.37 -25.25 25.23
CA ALA A 170 -10.32 -26.07 24.02
C ALA A 170 -11.73 -26.50 23.56
N GLU A 171 -12.68 -26.71 24.47
CA GLU A 171 -14.09 -26.96 24.11
C GLU A 171 -14.75 -25.76 23.44
N ARG A 172 -14.52 -24.55 23.98
CA ARG A 172 -14.99 -23.30 23.37
C ARG A 172 -14.41 -23.10 21.97
N ILE A 173 -13.13 -23.44 21.78
CA ILE A 173 -12.50 -23.41 20.46
C ILE A 173 -13.08 -24.47 19.53
N ARG A 174 -13.38 -25.68 20.01
CA ARG A 174 -14.08 -26.69 19.20
C ARG A 174 -15.43 -26.18 18.70
N GLY A 175 -16.24 -25.58 19.57
CA GLY A 175 -17.51 -24.96 19.15
C GLY A 175 -17.31 -23.83 18.12
N ALA A 176 -16.24 -23.03 18.26
CA ALA A 176 -15.89 -22.01 17.28
C ALA A 176 -15.44 -22.60 15.93
N LEU A 177 -14.74 -23.74 15.93
CA LEU A 177 -14.37 -24.48 14.73
C LEU A 177 -15.61 -25.08 14.05
N ASP A 178 -16.51 -25.71 14.81
CA ASP A 178 -17.77 -26.26 14.30
C ASP A 178 -18.63 -25.17 13.64
N PHE A 179 -18.64 -23.96 14.23
CA PHE A 179 -19.31 -22.78 13.66
C PHE A 179 -18.70 -22.35 12.32
N LEU A 180 -17.37 -22.38 12.20
CA LEU A 180 -16.66 -22.04 10.97
C LEU A 180 -16.79 -23.11 9.89
N GLU A 181 -16.98 -24.37 10.28
CA GLU A 181 -17.23 -25.53 9.42
C GLU A 181 -18.71 -25.64 8.98
N GLY A 182 -19.57 -24.70 9.40
CA GLY A 182 -20.96 -24.58 8.94
C GLY A 182 -21.99 -25.32 9.79
N ASN A 183 -21.59 -25.91 10.91
CA ASN A 183 -22.49 -26.60 11.82
C ASN A 183 -23.16 -25.63 12.80
N TYR A 184 -24.22 -24.95 12.34
CA TYR A 184 -24.94 -23.94 13.14
C TYR A 184 -26.06 -24.50 14.02
N THR A 185 -26.48 -25.75 13.80
CA THR A 185 -27.64 -26.33 14.49
C THR A 185 -27.46 -26.38 16.02
N PRO A 186 -26.30 -26.82 16.57
CA PRO A 186 -26.08 -26.89 18.00
C PRO A 186 -26.15 -25.51 18.67
N ILE A 187 -25.53 -24.49 18.06
CA ILE A 187 -25.50 -23.14 18.62
C ILE A 187 -26.86 -22.43 18.53
N ILE A 188 -27.62 -22.66 17.46
CA ILE A 188 -28.96 -22.11 17.34
C ILE A 188 -29.86 -22.70 18.42
N ARG A 189 -29.77 -24.02 18.67
CA ARG A 189 -30.54 -24.69 19.71
C ARG A 189 -30.18 -24.15 21.10
N ASP A 190 -28.90 -24.11 21.43
CA ASP A 190 -28.39 -23.60 22.72
C ASP A 190 -28.82 -22.14 22.99
N LEU A 191 -28.70 -21.26 21.98
CA LEU A 191 -29.15 -19.86 22.13
C LEU A 191 -30.67 -19.74 22.26
N THR A 192 -31.45 -20.64 21.64
CA THR A 192 -32.92 -20.65 21.77
C THR A 192 -33.32 -21.06 23.17
N GLU A 193 -32.77 -22.17 23.68
CA GLU A 193 -33.04 -22.66 25.04
C GLU A 193 -32.66 -21.61 26.10
N LYS A 194 -31.50 -20.95 25.94
CA LYS A 194 -31.08 -19.85 26.85
C LYS A 194 -31.97 -18.62 26.77
N MET A 195 -32.50 -18.31 25.60
CA MET A 195 -33.45 -17.20 25.41
C MET A 195 -34.78 -17.50 26.09
N GLU A 196 -35.30 -18.72 25.91
CA GLU A 196 -36.56 -19.17 26.51
C GLU A 196 -36.44 -19.25 28.04
N ALA A 197 -35.38 -19.85 28.57
CA ALA A 197 -35.13 -19.90 30.01
C ALA A 197 -35.00 -18.49 30.64
N ALA A 198 -34.29 -17.57 29.98
CA ALA A 198 -34.20 -16.18 30.45
C ALA A 198 -35.55 -15.45 30.40
N ALA A 199 -36.42 -15.78 29.44
CA ALA A 199 -37.76 -15.21 29.35
C ALA A 199 -38.70 -15.78 30.43
N GLU A 200 -38.58 -17.08 30.76
CA GLU A 200 -39.30 -17.72 31.87
C GLU A 200 -38.90 -17.11 33.22
N GLU A 201 -37.62 -16.79 33.42
CA GLU A 201 -37.12 -16.09 34.60
C GLU A 201 -37.46 -14.58 34.63
N LEU A 202 -38.22 -14.06 33.66
CA LEU A 202 -38.56 -12.64 33.50
C LEU A 202 -37.32 -11.72 33.30
N ASN A 203 -36.19 -12.27 32.89
CA ASN A 203 -34.93 -11.57 32.60
C ASN A 203 -34.90 -11.07 31.14
N PHE A 204 -35.79 -10.14 30.80
CA PHE A 204 -35.99 -9.69 29.40
C PHE A 204 -34.75 -9.08 28.73
N GLU A 205 -33.85 -8.44 29.47
CA GLU A 205 -32.61 -7.90 28.92
C GLU A 205 -31.66 -9.01 28.42
N LYS A 206 -31.55 -10.10 29.19
CA LYS A 206 -30.76 -11.28 28.80
C LYS A 206 -31.43 -12.00 27.63
N ALA A 207 -32.75 -12.18 27.66
CA ALA A 207 -33.49 -12.79 26.57
C ALA A 207 -33.34 -11.99 25.26
N ALA A 208 -33.42 -10.65 25.31
CA ALA A 208 -33.17 -9.79 24.16
C ALA A 208 -31.74 -9.95 23.61
N THR A 209 -30.75 -10.05 24.49
CA THR A 209 -29.35 -10.29 24.10
C THR A 209 -29.18 -11.62 23.35
N TYR A 210 -29.80 -12.70 23.84
CA TYR A 210 -29.77 -14.01 23.17
C TYR A 210 -30.53 -14.00 21.84
N ARG A 211 -31.67 -13.32 21.76
CA ARG A 211 -32.44 -13.13 20.52
C ARG A 211 -31.60 -12.42 19.44
N ASP A 212 -30.90 -11.36 19.82
CA ASP A 212 -30.09 -10.55 18.89
C ASP A 212 -28.86 -11.35 18.41
N LEU A 213 -28.24 -12.14 19.30
CA LEU A 213 -27.19 -13.11 18.96
C LEU A 213 -27.72 -14.18 17.98
N LEU A 214 -28.88 -14.76 18.28
CA LEU A 214 -29.52 -15.78 17.45
C LEU A 214 -29.88 -15.24 16.06
N THR A 215 -30.33 -13.99 15.97
CA THR A 215 -30.59 -13.30 14.70
C THR A 215 -29.29 -13.12 13.90
N SER A 216 -28.20 -12.71 14.57
CA SER A 216 -26.88 -12.56 13.96
C SER A 216 -26.35 -13.89 13.43
N VAL A 217 -26.48 -14.97 14.21
CA VAL A 217 -26.11 -16.33 13.80
C VAL A 217 -26.96 -16.79 12.61
N LYS A 218 -28.27 -16.57 12.62
CA LYS A 218 -29.15 -16.91 11.49
C LYS A 218 -28.79 -16.16 10.21
N GLN A 219 -28.37 -14.89 10.29
CA GLN A 219 -27.91 -14.13 9.12
C GLN A 219 -26.62 -14.69 8.53
N VAL A 220 -25.66 -15.08 9.37
CA VAL A 220 -24.41 -15.74 8.93
C VAL A 220 -24.72 -17.14 8.38
N ALA A 221 -25.58 -17.90 9.06
CA ALA A 221 -25.99 -19.23 8.64
C ALA A 221 -26.82 -19.24 7.35
N GLN A 222 -27.66 -18.23 7.10
CA GLN A 222 -28.36 -18.08 5.82
C GLN A 222 -27.41 -17.74 4.68
N LYS A 223 -26.33 -16.99 4.96
CA LYS A 223 -25.26 -16.79 3.97
C LYS A 223 -24.49 -18.08 3.68
N GLN A 224 -24.32 -18.97 4.67
CA GLN A 224 -23.58 -20.24 4.52
C GLN A 224 -24.41 -21.47 4.10
N LYS A 225 -25.66 -21.68 4.52
CA LYS A 225 -26.54 -22.81 4.10
C LYS A 225 -26.80 -22.84 2.59
N MET A 226 -26.57 -21.71 1.93
CA MET A 226 -26.61 -21.57 0.48
C MET A 226 -25.38 -22.21 -0.22
N THR A 227 -24.41 -22.71 0.55
CA THR A 227 -23.08 -23.23 0.14
C THR A 227 -23.02 -24.77 0.20
N ASP A 228 -24.10 -25.45 0.62
CA ASP A 228 -24.06 -26.89 0.91
C ASP A 228 -24.77 -27.73 -0.16
N SER A 229 -24.37 -27.54 -1.41
CA SER A 229 -24.77 -28.38 -2.53
C SER A 229 -23.55 -28.71 -3.35
N ALA A 230 -23.23 -30.01 -3.45
CA ALA A 230 -22.09 -30.61 -4.16
C ALA A 230 -21.92 -30.11 -5.61
N MET A 231 -21.42 -28.88 -5.76
CA MET A 231 -21.08 -28.23 -7.01
C MET A 231 -19.67 -27.68 -6.89
N GLU A 232 -18.85 -27.91 -7.90
CA GLU A 232 -17.42 -27.64 -7.78
C GLU A 232 -17.08 -26.14 -7.80
N ASP A 233 -16.08 -25.77 -7.00
CA ASP A 233 -15.50 -24.43 -6.96
C ASP A 233 -14.87 -24.04 -8.31
N LYS A 234 -15.32 -22.92 -8.86
CA LYS A 234 -14.80 -22.37 -10.11
C LYS A 234 -14.61 -20.86 -10.06
N ASP A 235 -13.59 -20.39 -10.75
CA ASP A 235 -13.40 -18.96 -11.01
C ASP A 235 -13.65 -18.70 -12.48
N ILE A 236 -14.46 -17.68 -12.78
CA ILE A 236 -14.77 -17.24 -14.13
C ILE A 236 -14.03 -15.93 -14.35
N LEU A 237 -13.07 -15.94 -15.28
CA LEU A 237 -12.29 -14.78 -15.64
C LEU A 237 -12.80 -14.23 -16.95
N ALA A 238 -12.98 -12.92 -17.02
CA ALA A 238 -13.25 -12.20 -18.25
C ALA A 238 -12.38 -10.96 -18.30
N ILE A 239 -12.15 -10.43 -19.49
CA ILE A 239 -11.25 -9.31 -19.71
C ILE A 239 -11.88 -8.33 -20.68
N ALA A 240 -11.69 -7.05 -20.40
CA ALA A 240 -11.91 -5.96 -21.34
C ALA A 240 -10.61 -5.17 -21.44
N ALA A 241 -10.15 -4.90 -22.67
CA ALA A 241 -8.91 -4.18 -22.92
C ALA A 241 -9.15 -2.99 -23.86
N ASP A 242 -8.40 -1.91 -23.65
CA ASP A 242 -8.25 -0.81 -24.60
C ASP A 242 -6.77 -0.61 -24.99
N GLU A 243 -6.44 0.51 -25.64
CA GLU A 243 -5.09 0.78 -26.14
C GLU A 243 -4.00 0.83 -25.04
N ASN A 244 -4.35 1.13 -23.79
CA ASN A 244 -3.38 1.37 -22.72
C ASN A 244 -3.63 0.57 -21.44
N ASP A 245 -4.90 0.26 -21.14
CA ASP A 245 -5.32 -0.38 -19.91
C ASP A 245 -6.20 -1.61 -20.22
N ALA A 246 -6.10 -2.64 -19.39
CA ALA A 246 -7.07 -3.73 -19.40
C ALA A 246 -7.60 -3.98 -17.99
N VAL A 247 -8.87 -4.38 -17.93
CA VAL A 247 -9.54 -4.78 -16.70
C VAL A 247 -9.86 -6.26 -16.80
N VAL A 248 -9.33 -7.04 -15.86
CA VAL A 248 -9.72 -8.45 -15.69
C VAL A 248 -10.76 -8.52 -14.59
N GLN A 249 -11.95 -8.99 -14.95
CA GLN A 249 -13.05 -9.27 -14.05
C GLN A 249 -12.99 -10.74 -13.64
N VAL A 250 -12.99 -11.00 -12.34
CA VAL A 250 -13.04 -12.37 -11.80
C VAL A 250 -14.34 -12.54 -11.01
N PHE A 251 -15.10 -13.56 -11.37
CA PHE A 251 -16.30 -14.02 -10.70
C PHE A 251 -15.97 -15.30 -9.94
N PHE A 252 -16.15 -15.26 -8.62
CA PHE A 252 -15.87 -16.38 -7.75
C PHE A 252 -17.16 -17.17 -7.56
N VAL A 253 -17.18 -18.40 -8.05
CA VAL A 253 -18.31 -19.30 -7.89
C VAL A 253 -17.91 -20.43 -6.96
N ARG A 254 -18.61 -20.57 -5.85
CA ARG A 254 -18.43 -21.65 -4.87
C ARG A 254 -19.77 -22.36 -4.70
N ASP A 255 -19.75 -23.68 -4.72
CA ASP A 255 -20.97 -24.50 -4.60
C ASP A 255 -22.10 -24.05 -5.55
N GLY A 256 -21.72 -23.67 -6.77
CA GLY A 256 -22.64 -23.24 -7.82
C GLY A 256 -23.17 -21.81 -7.72
N ARG A 257 -22.76 -21.03 -6.70
CA ARG A 257 -23.22 -19.64 -6.51
C ARG A 257 -22.09 -18.63 -6.64
N LEU A 258 -22.40 -17.48 -7.25
CA LEU A 258 -21.50 -16.34 -7.30
C LEU A 258 -21.35 -15.74 -5.88
N ILE A 259 -20.26 -16.07 -5.20
CA ILE A 259 -19.97 -15.54 -3.86
C ILE A 259 -19.47 -14.09 -3.93
N GLY A 260 -18.80 -13.71 -5.02
CA GLY A 260 -18.22 -12.39 -5.15
C GLY A 260 -17.70 -12.11 -6.56
N ARG A 261 -17.42 -10.83 -6.78
CA ARG A 261 -16.82 -10.33 -8.01
C ARG A 261 -15.72 -9.33 -7.67
N GLU A 262 -14.56 -9.48 -8.29
CA GLU A 262 -13.44 -8.54 -8.17
C GLU A 262 -12.96 -8.12 -9.54
N HIS A 263 -12.48 -6.89 -9.66
CA HIS A 263 -11.83 -6.40 -10.86
C HIS A 263 -10.38 -6.03 -10.52
N PHE A 264 -9.54 -6.23 -11.53
CA PHE A 264 -8.11 -6.01 -11.44
C PHE A 264 -7.63 -5.21 -12.64
N TYR A 265 -6.85 -4.17 -12.38
CA TYR A 265 -6.23 -3.38 -13.44
C TYR A 265 -4.91 -3.98 -13.89
N MET A 266 -4.80 -4.18 -15.20
CA MET A 266 -3.58 -4.56 -15.91
C MET A 266 -3.07 -3.35 -16.69
N THR A 267 -1.77 -3.08 -16.57
CA THR A 267 -1.11 -1.99 -17.31
C THR A 267 0.08 -2.46 -18.11
N HIS A 268 0.48 -1.61 -19.07
CA HIS A 268 1.42 -1.99 -20.12
C HIS A 268 0.87 -3.17 -20.92
N VAL A 269 -0.42 -3.05 -21.28
CA VAL A 269 -1.15 -4.03 -22.09
C VAL A 269 -1.17 -3.65 -23.57
N SER A 270 -0.67 -2.47 -23.91
CA SER A 270 -0.67 -1.94 -25.27
C SER A 270 -0.18 -3.00 -26.24
N GLU A 271 -1.08 -3.40 -27.15
CA GLU A 271 -0.78 -4.23 -28.32
C GLU A 271 -0.46 -5.70 -28.03
N ASN A 272 -0.63 -6.13 -26.77
CA ASN A 272 -0.67 -7.55 -26.45
C ASN A 272 -2.06 -8.11 -26.76
N PRO A 273 -2.16 -9.28 -27.38
CA PRO A 273 -3.44 -9.94 -27.55
C PRO A 273 -4.04 -10.29 -26.18
N THR A 274 -5.37 -10.28 -26.12
CA THR A 274 -6.17 -10.51 -24.91
C THR A 274 -5.76 -11.79 -24.16
N ASN A 275 -5.37 -12.83 -24.90
CA ASN A 275 -4.95 -14.12 -24.35
C ASN A 275 -3.60 -14.04 -23.61
N GLU A 276 -2.67 -13.21 -24.06
CA GLU A 276 -1.39 -12.98 -23.38
C GLU A 276 -1.58 -12.16 -22.10
N ILE A 277 -2.51 -11.19 -22.12
CA ILE A 277 -2.86 -10.40 -20.93
C ILE A 277 -3.52 -11.31 -19.89
N LEU A 278 -4.45 -12.17 -20.30
CA LEU A 278 -5.07 -13.18 -19.44
C LEU A 278 -4.05 -14.16 -18.87
N LEU A 279 -3.13 -14.66 -19.70
CA LEU A 279 -2.05 -15.53 -19.26
C LEU A 279 -1.20 -14.86 -18.16
N ASN A 280 -0.77 -13.63 -18.40
CA ASN A 280 0.01 -12.85 -17.42
C ASN A 280 -0.78 -12.58 -16.14
N PHE A 281 -2.08 -12.31 -16.26
CA PHE A 281 -2.98 -12.17 -15.11
C PHE A 281 -3.04 -13.46 -14.29
N VAL A 282 -3.36 -14.60 -14.91
CA VAL A 282 -3.48 -15.90 -14.24
C VAL A 282 -2.18 -16.25 -13.51
N LYS A 283 -1.02 -16.06 -14.16
CA LYS A 283 0.29 -16.23 -13.51
C LYS A 283 0.42 -15.34 -12.28
N GLN A 284 0.28 -14.03 -12.43
CA GLN A 284 0.54 -13.07 -11.34
C GLN A 284 -0.44 -13.23 -10.17
N PHE A 285 -1.72 -13.41 -10.49
CA PHE A 285 -2.83 -13.52 -9.55
C PHE A 285 -2.80 -14.81 -8.74
N TYR A 286 -2.74 -15.97 -9.40
CA TYR A 286 -2.70 -17.26 -8.69
C TYR A 286 -1.32 -17.58 -8.10
N ALA A 287 -0.27 -16.83 -8.48
CA ALA A 287 1.00 -16.90 -7.77
C ALA A 287 0.90 -16.29 -6.36
N GLY A 288 0.17 -15.18 -6.20
CA GLY A 288 -0.02 -14.49 -4.92
C GLY A 288 -1.19 -15.03 -4.08
N THR A 289 -2.14 -15.71 -4.72
CA THR A 289 -3.36 -16.21 -4.06
C THR A 289 -3.14 -17.59 -3.44
N PRO A 290 -3.55 -17.82 -2.18
CA PRO A 290 -3.39 -19.12 -1.54
C PRO A 290 -4.53 -20.10 -1.87
N PHE A 291 -5.70 -19.61 -2.29
CA PHE A 291 -6.82 -20.45 -2.75
C PHE A 291 -6.81 -20.61 -4.29
N ILE A 292 -6.97 -21.85 -4.76
CA ILE A 292 -7.04 -22.18 -6.19
C ILE A 292 -8.29 -23.06 -6.40
N PRO A 293 -9.26 -22.67 -7.26
CA PRO A 293 -10.48 -23.45 -7.53
C PRO A 293 -10.20 -24.77 -8.26
N ARG A 294 -11.19 -25.63 -8.45
CA ARG A 294 -11.04 -26.86 -9.27
C ARG A 294 -11.09 -26.56 -10.76
N GLU A 295 -11.87 -25.55 -11.16
CA GLU A 295 -12.05 -25.16 -12.55
C GLU A 295 -11.79 -23.65 -12.69
N LEU A 296 -10.99 -23.26 -13.69
CA LEU A 296 -10.85 -21.87 -14.13
C LEU A 296 -11.50 -21.76 -15.51
N MET A 297 -12.49 -20.89 -15.64
CA MET A 297 -13.13 -20.58 -16.91
C MET A 297 -12.50 -19.32 -17.50
N LEU A 298 -12.04 -19.42 -18.74
CA LEU A 298 -11.44 -18.33 -19.50
C LEU A 298 -12.31 -18.02 -20.73
N PRO A 299 -12.33 -16.77 -21.22
CA PRO A 299 -13.12 -16.41 -22.39
C PRO A 299 -12.51 -16.97 -23.68
N GLU A 300 -11.21 -17.27 -23.66
CA GLU A 300 -10.46 -17.83 -24.78
C GLU A 300 -9.28 -18.68 -24.27
N ALA A 301 -8.70 -19.48 -25.16
CA ALA A 301 -7.55 -20.31 -24.82
C ALA A 301 -6.27 -19.47 -24.66
N ILE A 302 -5.53 -19.73 -23.60
CA ILE A 302 -4.23 -19.12 -23.32
C ILE A 302 -3.09 -20.04 -23.75
N GLU A 303 -1.93 -19.47 -24.08
CA GLU A 303 -0.72 -20.26 -24.35
C GLU A 303 -0.31 -21.06 -23.11
N ASP A 304 0.25 -22.26 -23.34
CA ASP A 304 0.76 -23.16 -22.30
C ASP A 304 -0.28 -23.57 -21.24
N MET A 305 -1.55 -23.72 -21.63
CA MET A 305 -2.66 -24.10 -20.74
C MET A 305 -2.32 -25.36 -19.92
N GLU A 306 -1.68 -26.37 -20.52
CA GLU A 306 -1.26 -27.59 -19.81
C GLU A 306 -0.20 -27.33 -18.72
N VAL A 307 0.74 -26.41 -18.95
CA VAL A 307 1.78 -26.05 -17.97
C VAL A 307 1.15 -25.30 -16.81
N ILE A 308 0.21 -24.40 -17.10
CA ILE A 308 -0.55 -23.66 -16.09
C ILE A 308 -1.41 -24.63 -15.25
N GLU A 309 -2.11 -25.58 -15.87
CA GLU A 309 -2.88 -26.62 -15.17
C GLU A 309 -2.00 -27.45 -14.24
N LYS A 310 -0.83 -27.91 -14.72
CA LYS A 310 0.15 -28.65 -13.89
C LYS A 310 0.64 -27.81 -12.72
N TRP A 311 0.98 -26.54 -12.97
CA TRP A 311 1.43 -25.60 -11.94
C TRP A 311 0.38 -25.35 -10.86
N LEU A 312 -0.86 -25.06 -11.26
CA LEU A 312 -1.98 -24.86 -10.33
C LEU A 312 -2.32 -26.14 -9.58
N THR A 313 -2.29 -27.30 -10.25
CA THR A 313 -2.50 -28.62 -9.64
C THR A 313 -1.46 -28.90 -8.56
N GLN A 314 -0.18 -28.66 -8.83
CA GLN A 314 0.91 -28.86 -7.87
C GLN A 314 0.79 -27.93 -6.66
N ARG A 315 0.42 -26.65 -6.88
CA ARG A 315 0.20 -25.70 -5.78
C ARG A 315 -1.00 -26.06 -4.90
N LYS A 316 -2.09 -26.52 -5.51
CA LYS A 316 -3.32 -26.88 -4.80
C LYS A 316 -3.22 -28.23 -4.10
N GLY A 317 -2.47 -29.18 -4.66
CA GLY A 317 -2.43 -30.58 -4.22
C GLY A 317 -3.59 -31.44 -4.76
N SER A 318 -4.44 -30.89 -5.63
CA SER A 318 -5.50 -31.63 -6.35
C SER A 318 -5.65 -31.07 -7.76
N ARG A 319 -6.21 -31.87 -8.68
CA ARG A 319 -6.28 -31.53 -10.11
C ARG A 319 -7.09 -30.24 -10.34
N VAL A 320 -6.53 -29.35 -11.15
CA VAL A 320 -7.14 -28.10 -11.60
C VAL A 320 -7.32 -28.16 -13.11
N TYR A 321 -8.49 -27.74 -13.58
CA TYR A 321 -8.86 -27.71 -15.00
C TYR A 321 -9.00 -26.26 -15.47
N LEU A 322 -8.45 -25.96 -16.65
CA LEU A 322 -8.72 -24.74 -17.38
C LEU A 322 -9.70 -25.07 -18.50
N SER A 323 -10.77 -24.26 -18.63
CA SER A 323 -11.83 -24.51 -19.60
C SER A 323 -12.25 -23.22 -20.30
N VAL A 324 -12.69 -23.36 -21.56
CA VAL A 324 -13.27 -22.28 -22.35
C VAL A 324 -14.72 -22.68 -22.64
N PRO A 325 -15.72 -22.04 -22.02
CA PRO A 325 -17.10 -22.42 -22.21
C PRO A 325 -17.62 -21.92 -23.56
N GLU A 326 -17.98 -22.85 -24.46
CA GLU A 326 -18.48 -22.50 -25.80
C GLU A 326 -20.00 -22.44 -25.91
N ARG A 327 -20.75 -23.13 -25.03
CA ARG A 327 -22.23 -23.19 -25.08
C ARG A 327 -22.88 -23.34 -23.70
N GLY A 328 -24.06 -22.76 -23.53
CA GLY A 328 -25.00 -23.11 -22.45
C GLY A 328 -24.97 -22.16 -21.24
N GLN A 329 -25.28 -22.65 -20.04
CA GLN A 329 -25.32 -21.80 -18.83
C GLN A 329 -23.94 -21.23 -18.45
N LYS A 330 -22.86 -21.97 -18.73
CA LYS A 330 -21.49 -21.51 -18.46
C LYS A 330 -21.09 -20.33 -19.35
N GLU A 331 -21.50 -20.33 -20.62
CA GLU A 331 -21.31 -19.24 -21.57
C GLU A 331 -22.01 -17.95 -21.11
N LYS A 332 -23.28 -18.03 -20.68
CA LYS A 332 -24.02 -16.87 -20.16
C LYS A 332 -23.34 -16.21 -18.96
N LEU A 333 -22.71 -16.99 -18.07
CA LEU A 333 -21.95 -16.46 -16.95
C LEU A 333 -20.66 -15.76 -17.41
N MET A 334 -20.01 -16.29 -18.45
CA MET A 334 -18.85 -15.67 -19.09
C MET A 334 -19.22 -14.34 -19.74
N GLU A 335 -20.32 -14.29 -20.49
CA GLU A 335 -20.84 -13.05 -21.10
C GLU A 335 -21.12 -11.98 -20.03
N LEU A 336 -21.75 -12.38 -18.92
CA LEU A 336 -22.00 -11.46 -17.81
C LEU A 336 -20.68 -10.93 -17.20
N ALA A 337 -19.68 -11.79 -17.02
CA ALA A 337 -18.37 -11.37 -16.52
C ALA A 337 -17.69 -10.40 -17.49
N ALA A 338 -17.78 -10.64 -18.81
CA ALA A 338 -17.23 -9.76 -19.85
C ALA A 338 -17.92 -8.39 -19.86
N GLN A 339 -19.25 -8.34 -19.80
CA GLN A 339 -20.01 -7.08 -19.70
C GLN A 339 -19.63 -6.28 -18.44
N ASN A 340 -19.36 -6.96 -17.31
CA ASN A 340 -18.90 -6.28 -16.09
C ASN A 340 -17.49 -5.70 -16.27
N ALA A 341 -16.58 -6.42 -16.93
CA ALA A 341 -15.24 -5.92 -17.24
C ALA A 341 -15.30 -4.65 -18.11
N GLU A 342 -16.13 -4.66 -19.15
CA GLU A 342 -16.31 -3.53 -20.07
C GLU A 342 -16.96 -2.31 -19.37
N LEU A 343 -17.94 -2.54 -18.50
CA LEU A 343 -18.58 -1.47 -17.71
C LEU A 343 -17.58 -0.79 -16.75
N ILE A 344 -16.65 -1.55 -16.17
CA ILE A 344 -15.63 -1.00 -15.26
C ILE A 344 -14.60 -0.21 -16.06
N LEU A 345 -14.12 -0.77 -17.18
CA LEU A 345 -13.17 -0.09 -18.06
C LEU A 345 -13.73 1.25 -18.58
N SER A 346 -15.00 1.29 -19.00
CA SER A 346 -15.66 2.51 -19.47
C SER A 346 -15.88 3.56 -18.37
N LYS A 347 -16.38 3.16 -17.20
CA LYS A 347 -16.60 4.08 -16.06
C LYS A 347 -15.31 4.71 -15.54
N ASP A 348 -14.25 3.92 -15.41
CA ASP A 348 -12.97 4.43 -14.90
C ASP A 348 -12.22 5.26 -15.96
N LYS A 349 -12.40 5.00 -17.26
CA LYS A 349 -11.93 5.88 -18.33
C LYS A 349 -12.56 7.27 -18.23
N GLU A 350 -13.85 7.36 -17.90
CA GLU A 350 -14.49 8.65 -17.64
C GLU A 350 -13.95 9.31 -16.37
N ARG A 351 -13.68 8.54 -15.30
CA ARG A 351 -13.08 9.08 -14.07
C ARG A 351 -11.67 9.60 -14.32
N LEU A 352 -10.81 8.83 -14.98
CA LEU A 352 -9.43 9.17 -15.32
C LEU A 352 -9.37 10.35 -16.29
N LYS A 353 -10.19 10.38 -17.36
CA LYS A 353 -10.30 11.53 -18.26
C LYS A 353 -10.80 12.79 -17.54
N ARG A 354 -11.73 12.66 -16.58
CA ARG A 354 -12.16 13.78 -15.74
C ARG A 354 -11.07 14.24 -14.78
N GLU A 355 -10.28 13.34 -14.19
CA GLU A 355 -9.17 13.68 -13.30
C GLU A 355 -7.98 14.29 -14.06
N GLU A 356 -7.62 13.75 -15.22
CA GLU A 356 -6.61 14.32 -16.13
C GLU A 356 -7.08 15.64 -16.72
N GLY A 357 -8.35 15.73 -17.13
CA GLY A 357 -8.98 16.98 -17.56
C GLY A 357 -8.97 18.04 -16.45
N ARG A 358 -9.21 17.65 -15.19
CA ARG A 358 -9.11 18.57 -14.03
C ARG A 358 -7.67 18.97 -13.72
N THR A 359 -6.70 18.06 -13.81
CA THR A 359 -5.30 18.37 -13.46
C THR A 359 -4.58 19.11 -14.57
N ILE A 360 -4.65 18.65 -15.82
CA ILE A 360 -4.08 19.35 -16.98
C ILE A 360 -4.87 20.64 -17.25
N GLY A 361 -6.20 20.63 -17.10
CA GLY A 361 -7.03 21.83 -17.19
C GLY A 361 -6.66 22.87 -16.14
N ALA A 362 -6.41 22.45 -14.89
CA ALA A 362 -5.92 23.36 -13.85
C ALA A 362 -4.56 23.97 -14.21
N VAL A 363 -3.63 23.19 -14.79
CA VAL A 363 -2.34 23.73 -15.26
C VAL A 363 -2.56 24.75 -16.39
N LYS A 364 -3.46 24.47 -17.34
CA LYS A 364 -3.81 25.41 -18.42
C LYS A 364 -4.46 26.70 -17.92
N GLU A 365 -5.25 26.63 -16.85
CA GLU A 365 -5.81 27.82 -16.19
C GLU A 365 -4.70 28.68 -15.58
N ILE A 366 -3.69 28.05 -14.97
CA ILE A 366 -2.50 28.73 -14.43
C ILE A 366 -1.64 29.33 -15.55
N GLU A 367 -1.40 28.59 -16.64
CA GLU A 367 -0.74 29.08 -17.86
C GLU A 367 -1.41 30.35 -18.39
N LYS A 368 -2.74 30.30 -18.53
CA LYS A 368 -3.54 31.43 -19.00
C LYS A 368 -3.46 32.63 -18.05
N LEU A 369 -3.45 32.38 -16.73
CA LEU A 369 -3.35 33.43 -15.72
C LEU A 369 -1.99 34.11 -15.75
N LEU A 370 -0.91 33.33 -15.85
CA LEU A 370 0.47 33.81 -15.84
C LEU A 370 0.94 34.32 -17.22
N GLY A 371 0.19 34.05 -18.30
CA GLY A 371 0.59 34.38 -19.66
C GLY A 371 1.76 33.54 -20.18
N ILE A 372 1.99 32.35 -19.62
CA ILE A 372 3.05 31.42 -20.01
C ILE A 372 2.46 30.16 -20.61
N ASN A 373 3.22 29.44 -21.44
CA ASN A 373 2.77 28.21 -22.10
C ASN A 373 3.77 27.08 -21.87
N GLY A 374 3.28 25.84 -21.83
CA GLY A 374 4.12 24.65 -21.80
C GLY A 374 4.55 24.23 -20.39
N ILE A 375 3.81 24.56 -19.34
CA ILE A 375 4.11 24.12 -17.98
C ILE A 375 3.86 22.61 -17.89
N ILE A 376 4.94 21.84 -17.79
CA ILE A 376 4.89 20.39 -17.55
C ILE A 376 5.31 20.10 -16.11
N ARG A 377 6.31 20.81 -15.59
CA ARG A 377 6.91 20.59 -14.28
C ARG A 377 6.90 21.88 -13.45
N MET A 378 6.34 21.79 -12.25
CA MET A 378 6.34 22.86 -11.25
C MET A 378 7.12 22.41 -10.01
N GLU A 379 7.96 23.29 -9.48
CA GLU A 379 8.64 23.09 -8.20
C GLU A 379 8.14 24.13 -7.20
N ALA A 380 7.76 23.69 -6.00
CA ALA A 380 7.33 24.59 -4.94
C ALA A 380 8.26 24.51 -3.73
N TYR A 381 8.58 25.68 -3.18
CA TYR A 381 9.53 25.84 -2.08
C TYR A 381 8.87 26.48 -0.86
N ASP A 382 9.08 25.84 0.30
CA ASP A 382 8.67 26.33 1.63
C ASP A 382 9.91 26.42 2.52
N ILE A 383 10.08 27.56 3.20
CA ILE A 383 11.09 27.77 4.23
C ILE A 383 10.36 27.87 5.57
N SER A 384 10.72 26.98 6.48
CA SER A 384 10.10 26.91 7.80
C SER A 384 11.15 27.21 8.87
N ASN A 385 11.02 28.35 9.54
CA ASN A 385 11.85 28.76 10.66
C ASN A 385 11.11 28.54 11.99
N ILE A 386 11.69 27.73 12.87
CA ILE A 386 11.19 27.53 14.24
C ILE A 386 12.22 28.13 15.19
N SER A 387 11.78 29.09 16.00
CA SER A 387 12.63 29.76 17.00
C SER A 387 13.34 28.73 17.89
N GLY A 388 14.68 28.71 17.83
CA GLY A 388 15.55 27.82 18.62
C GLY A 388 15.99 26.51 17.97
N PHE A 389 15.59 26.20 16.72
CA PHE A 389 16.00 24.98 15.99
C PHE A 389 16.61 25.27 14.61
N ALA A 390 17.21 24.25 13.99
CA ALA A 390 17.84 24.37 12.66
C ALA A 390 16.81 24.77 11.58
N ASN A 391 17.16 25.76 10.77
CA ASN A 391 16.33 26.21 9.65
C ASN A 391 16.27 25.12 8.55
N VAL A 392 15.09 24.96 7.96
CA VAL A 392 14.79 23.92 6.98
C VAL A 392 14.15 24.54 5.76
N GLY A 393 14.62 24.11 4.58
CA GLY A 393 13.88 24.25 3.33
C GLY A 393 13.27 22.94 2.87
N SER A 394 12.11 23.02 2.23
CA SER A 394 11.47 21.88 1.58
C SER A 394 11.12 22.21 0.13
N MET A 395 11.24 21.20 -0.73
CA MET A 395 10.91 21.29 -2.16
C MET A 395 10.00 20.14 -2.53
N VAL A 396 8.85 20.47 -3.09
CA VAL A 396 7.89 19.52 -3.65
C VAL A 396 7.78 19.72 -5.15
N VAL A 397 7.47 18.64 -5.86
CA VAL A 397 7.50 18.60 -7.32
C VAL A 397 6.15 18.14 -7.84
N TYR A 398 5.60 18.86 -8.81
CA TYR A 398 4.38 18.49 -9.52
C TYR A 398 4.69 18.38 -11.01
N GLU A 399 4.25 17.28 -11.63
CA GLU A 399 4.31 17.09 -13.08
C GLU A 399 2.89 16.90 -13.62
N LYS A 400 2.52 17.68 -14.65
CA LYS A 400 1.19 17.68 -15.26
C LYS A 400 0.05 17.79 -14.23
N GLY A 401 0.26 18.59 -13.18
CA GLY A 401 -0.71 18.81 -12.10
C GLY A 401 -0.82 17.67 -11.08
N LYS A 402 0.06 16.67 -11.10
CA LYS A 402 0.12 15.57 -10.12
C LYS A 402 1.44 15.58 -9.32
N PRO A 403 1.42 15.23 -8.02
CA PRO A 403 2.62 15.20 -7.19
C PRO A 403 3.60 14.11 -7.63
N LYS A 404 4.86 14.48 -7.86
CA LYS A 404 5.97 13.59 -8.18
C LYS A 404 6.84 13.36 -6.94
N ARG A 405 6.33 12.56 -6.00
CA ARG A 405 6.93 12.35 -4.66
C ARG A 405 8.38 11.84 -4.67
N SER A 406 8.79 11.09 -5.70
CA SER A 406 10.17 10.62 -5.87
C SER A 406 11.19 11.77 -5.94
N ASP A 407 10.75 12.94 -6.39
CA ASP A 407 11.61 14.08 -6.68
C ASP A 407 11.58 15.12 -5.56
N TYR A 408 10.86 14.85 -4.46
CA TYR A 408 10.80 15.76 -3.31
C TYR A 408 12.15 15.82 -2.60
N ARG A 409 12.53 16.99 -2.11
CA ARG A 409 13.83 17.19 -1.44
C ARG A 409 13.70 18.04 -0.19
N LYS A 410 14.54 17.73 0.79
CA LYS A 410 14.62 18.43 2.07
C LYS A 410 16.01 19.01 2.22
N PHE A 411 16.09 20.27 2.59
CA PHE A 411 17.33 21.01 2.70
C PHE A 411 17.55 21.39 4.16
N ARG A 412 18.66 20.93 4.72
CA ARG A 412 19.15 21.43 6.00
C ARG A 412 20.05 22.64 5.74
N ILE A 413 19.68 23.77 6.32
CA ILE A 413 20.37 25.05 6.17
C ILE A 413 21.54 25.06 7.14
N LYS A 414 22.72 25.44 6.66
CA LYS A 414 23.97 25.40 7.45
C LYS A 414 24.64 26.76 7.60
N SER A 415 24.43 27.66 6.64
CA SER A 415 25.21 28.90 6.52
C SER A 415 24.59 30.11 7.20
N VAL A 416 23.30 30.02 7.58
CA VAL A 416 22.54 31.14 8.14
C VAL A 416 22.34 30.94 9.64
N THR A 417 22.70 31.96 10.44
CA THR A 417 22.52 31.97 11.89
C THR A 417 21.43 32.99 12.24
N GLY A 418 20.31 32.53 12.83
CA GLY A 418 19.16 33.38 13.15
C GLY A 418 17.96 33.21 12.19
N PRO A 419 16.81 33.84 12.48
CA PRO A 419 15.59 33.74 11.67
C PRO A 419 15.64 34.70 10.48
N ASP A 420 16.55 34.42 9.52
CA ASP A 420 16.61 35.12 8.24
C ASP A 420 16.07 34.22 7.12
N ASP A 421 14.76 34.30 6.89
CA ASP A 421 14.02 33.51 5.89
C ASP A 421 14.58 33.75 4.47
N TYR A 422 15.09 34.95 4.20
CA TYR A 422 15.58 35.36 2.90
C TYR A 422 16.94 34.77 2.58
N ALA A 423 17.89 34.82 3.52
CA ALA A 423 19.17 34.16 3.38
C ALA A 423 19.02 32.62 3.29
N CYS A 424 18.08 32.08 4.07
CA CYS A 424 17.73 30.65 4.04
C CYS A 424 17.22 30.21 2.67
N MET A 425 16.33 31.01 2.08
CA MET A 425 15.79 30.79 0.74
C MET A 425 16.88 30.86 -0.34
N LYS A 426 17.78 31.84 -0.24
CA LYS A 426 18.93 31.97 -1.14
C LYS A 426 19.80 30.71 -1.11
N GLU A 427 20.16 30.20 0.08
CA GLU A 427 20.99 28.98 0.20
C GLU A 427 20.32 27.77 -0.49
N VAL A 428 19.02 27.55 -0.24
CA VAL A 428 18.28 26.39 -0.77
C VAL A 428 18.21 26.43 -2.28
N LEU A 429 17.83 27.57 -2.85
CA LEU A 429 17.69 27.75 -4.29
C LEU A 429 19.04 27.64 -4.99
N THR A 430 20.08 28.32 -4.49
CA THR A 430 21.42 28.25 -5.08
C THR A 430 21.92 26.81 -5.09
N ARG A 431 21.79 26.06 -3.99
CA ARG A 431 22.23 24.66 -3.92
C ARG A 431 21.47 23.75 -4.87
N ARG A 432 20.14 23.91 -4.99
CA ARG A 432 19.31 23.09 -5.88
C ARG A 432 19.61 23.33 -7.36
N LEU A 433 19.78 24.60 -7.74
CA LEU A 433 20.02 25.00 -9.12
C LEU A 433 21.46 24.70 -9.54
N MET A 434 22.46 24.98 -8.69
CA MET A 434 23.85 24.62 -8.96
C MET A 434 24.03 23.11 -9.11
N HIS A 435 23.48 22.30 -8.21
CA HIS A 435 23.58 20.84 -8.32
C HIS A 435 22.90 20.32 -9.60
N GLY A 436 21.85 20.99 -10.08
CA GLY A 436 21.22 20.67 -11.37
C GLY A 436 22.12 20.99 -12.57
N LEU A 437 22.86 22.10 -12.51
CA LEU A 437 23.84 22.50 -13.54
C LEU A 437 25.07 21.59 -13.53
N GLU A 438 25.61 21.28 -12.35
CA GLU A 438 26.76 20.38 -12.16
C GLU A 438 26.43 18.96 -12.64
N GLU A 439 25.29 18.40 -12.23
CA GLU A 439 24.86 17.07 -12.67
C GLU A 439 24.60 17.06 -14.19
N LYS A 440 24.04 18.14 -14.76
CA LYS A 440 23.84 18.26 -16.21
C LYS A 440 25.18 18.28 -16.95
N HIS A 441 26.16 19.04 -16.45
CA HIS A 441 27.49 19.09 -17.03
C HIS A 441 28.23 17.75 -16.91
N GLU A 442 28.15 17.08 -15.76
CA GLU A 442 28.74 15.75 -15.57
C GLU A 442 28.12 14.68 -16.49
N LEU A 443 26.81 14.76 -16.74
CA LEU A 443 26.12 13.85 -17.65
C LEU A 443 26.41 14.16 -19.12
N GLU A 444 26.53 15.44 -19.50
CA GLU A 444 26.99 15.86 -20.82
C GLU A 444 28.43 15.39 -21.09
N VAL A 445 29.33 15.52 -20.12
CA VAL A 445 30.72 15.03 -20.21
C VAL A 445 30.79 13.50 -20.32
N ARG A 446 29.82 12.78 -19.74
CA ARG A 446 29.74 11.31 -19.80
C ARG A 446 28.91 10.79 -20.97
N GLU A 447 28.42 11.66 -21.86
CA GLU A 447 27.50 11.32 -22.97
C GLU A 447 26.22 10.58 -22.52
N ILE A 448 25.77 10.81 -21.28
CA ILE A 448 24.55 10.22 -20.72
C ILE A 448 23.40 11.22 -20.89
N ASP A 449 22.26 10.75 -21.40
CA ASP A 449 21.08 11.58 -21.61
C ASP A 449 20.62 12.24 -20.30
N ALA A 450 20.40 13.55 -20.33
CA ALA A 450 19.98 14.36 -19.19
C ALA A 450 18.70 13.85 -18.50
N ARG A 451 17.90 13.00 -19.16
CA ARG A 451 16.71 12.35 -18.56
C ARG A 451 17.02 11.39 -17.41
N TYR A 452 18.26 10.94 -17.25
CA TYR A 452 18.70 10.03 -16.18
C TYR A 452 19.22 10.73 -14.91
N GLY A 453 19.46 12.04 -14.97
CA GLY A 453 19.83 12.82 -13.79
C GLY A 453 18.64 13.05 -12.85
N SER A 454 18.89 13.03 -11.54
CA SER A 454 17.86 13.23 -10.53
C SER A 454 17.49 14.72 -10.35
N PHE A 455 18.41 15.64 -10.67
CA PHE A 455 18.29 17.09 -10.52
C PHE A 455 18.48 17.86 -11.84
N THR A 456 18.81 17.19 -12.94
CA THR A 456 18.94 17.77 -14.29
C THR A 456 17.65 18.33 -14.88
N LYS A 457 16.49 17.90 -14.36
CA LYS A 457 15.18 18.40 -14.78
C LYS A 457 14.88 19.70 -14.04
N PHE A 458 15.09 20.82 -14.74
CA PHE A 458 14.66 22.12 -14.26
C PHE A 458 13.13 22.27 -14.40
N PRO A 459 12.48 23.01 -13.48
CA PRO A 459 11.05 23.30 -13.58
C PRO A 459 10.74 24.31 -14.68
N ASP A 460 9.54 24.22 -15.24
CA ASP A 460 8.97 25.22 -16.15
C ASP A 460 8.36 26.41 -15.36
N LEU A 461 8.06 26.21 -14.07
CA LEU A 461 7.55 27.23 -13.16
C LEU A 461 8.02 26.94 -11.72
N ILE A 462 8.55 27.95 -11.05
CA ILE A 462 8.87 27.91 -9.62
C ILE A 462 7.75 28.61 -8.83
N LEU A 463 7.26 27.93 -7.79
CA LEU A 463 6.24 28.42 -6.88
C LEU A 463 6.84 28.68 -5.49
N MET A 464 6.83 29.93 -5.05
CA MET A 464 7.36 30.32 -3.75
C MET A 464 6.22 30.43 -2.74
N ASP A 465 6.34 29.81 -1.55
CA ASP A 465 5.40 30.04 -0.45
C ASP A 465 5.68 31.39 0.23
N GLY A 466 5.32 32.46 -0.47
CA GLY A 466 5.60 33.83 -0.06
C GLY A 466 5.25 34.84 -1.15
N GLY A 467 5.30 36.12 -0.77
CA GLY A 467 4.99 37.24 -1.66
C GLY A 467 6.22 37.80 -2.36
N ARG A 468 6.21 39.12 -2.57
CA ARG A 468 7.23 39.88 -3.32
C ARG A 468 8.67 39.62 -2.88
N GLY A 469 8.93 39.58 -1.57
CA GLY A 469 10.30 39.39 -1.05
C GLY A 469 10.91 38.05 -1.46
N GLN A 470 10.15 36.97 -1.28
CA GLN A 470 10.56 35.61 -1.63
C GLN A 470 10.76 35.44 -3.13
N VAL A 471 9.87 36.01 -3.95
CA VAL A 471 9.97 35.95 -5.41
C VAL A 471 11.23 36.69 -5.90
N ASN A 472 11.50 37.88 -5.39
CA ASN A 472 12.66 38.67 -5.80
C ASN A 472 13.99 37.96 -5.50
N ILE A 473 14.09 37.25 -4.38
CA ILE A 473 15.30 36.47 -4.04
C ILE A 473 15.49 35.32 -5.01
N CYS A 474 14.41 34.63 -5.37
CA CYS A 474 14.48 33.56 -6.35
C CYS A 474 14.91 34.09 -7.72
N LEU A 475 14.35 35.22 -8.15
CA LEU A 475 14.77 35.90 -9.38
C LEU A 475 16.25 36.31 -9.34
N GLN A 476 16.73 36.86 -8.21
CA GLN A 476 18.13 37.20 -8.04
C GLN A 476 19.05 35.97 -8.17
N VAL A 477 18.69 34.84 -7.55
CA VAL A 477 19.49 33.60 -7.64
C VAL A 477 19.50 33.05 -9.07
N LEU A 478 18.37 33.13 -9.77
CA LEU A 478 18.27 32.72 -11.17
C LEU A 478 19.15 33.59 -12.08
N GLU A 479 19.17 34.90 -11.85
CA GLU A 479 20.02 35.85 -12.56
C GLU A 479 21.51 35.58 -12.28
N GLU A 480 21.91 35.37 -11.02
CA GLU A 480 23.27 35.02 -10.61
C GLU A 480 23.77 33.72 -11.28
N LEU A 481 22.88 32.76 -11.55
CA LEU A 481 23.19 31.47 -12.18
C LEU A 481 22.96 31.46 -13.70
N GLY A 482 22.48 32.55 -14.30
CA GLY A 482 22.17 32.63 -15.73
C GLY A 482 21.02 31.71 -16.19
N ILE A 483 20.06 31.41 -15.31
CA ILE A 483 18.93 30.51 -15.58
C ILE A 483 17.65 31.35 -15.78
N THR A 484 16.88 31.06 -16.82
CA THR A 484 15.61 31.74 -17.10
C THR A 484 14.43 30.80 -16.83
N ILE A 485 13.82 30.92 -15.64
CA ILE A 485 12.62 30.19 -15.25
C ILE A 485 11.60 31.17 -14.65
N PRO A 486 10.31 31.13 -15.07
CA PRO A 486 9.26 31.90 -14.43
C PRO A 486 9.13 31.59 -12.93
N VAL A 487 9.04 32.64 -12.10
CA VAL A 487 8.86 32.52 -10.64
C VAL A 487 7.54 33.17 -10.25
N CYS A 488 6.73 32.45 -9.49
CA CYS A 488 5.45 32.91 -9.00
C CYS A 488 5.35 32.75 -7.48
N GLY A 489 4.86 33.78 -6.79
CA GLY A 489 4.63 33.76 -5.34
C GLY A 489 3.19 33.41 -5.00
N MET A 490 2.98 32.52 -4.05
CA MET A 490 1.66 32.17 -3.53
C MET A 490 1.32 33.11 -2.36
N VAL A 491 0.49 34.13 -2.61
CA VAL A 491 0.16 35.15 -1.60
C VAL A 491 -0.93 34.64 -0.68
N LYS A 492 -0.73 34.77 0.64
CA LYS A 492 -1.72 34.39 1.68
C LYS A 492 -2.59 35.60 2.07
N ASP A 493 -3.85 35.36 2.41
CA ASP A 493 -4.71 36.31 3.12
C ASP A 493 -4.47 36.26 4.64
N ASP A 494 -5.11 37.18 5.37
CA ASP A 494 -4.99 37.32 6.84
C ASP A 494 -5.43 36.04 7.60
N ASN A 495 -6.14 35.12 6.94
CA ASN A 495 -6.56 33.81 7.46
C ASN A 495 -5.69 32.65 6.93
N HIS A 496 -4.49 32.93 6.43
CA HIS A 496 -3.53 31.96 5.87
C HIS A 496 -4.02 31.18 4.63
N ARG A 497 -4.98 31.73 3.86
CA ARG A 497 -5.48 31.10 2.62
C ARG A 497 -4.92 31.81 1.40
N THR A 498 -4.62 31.07 0.33
CA THR A 498 -4.14 31.66 -0.92
C THR A 498 -5.14 32.71 -1.44
N ARG A 499 -4.69 33.96 -1.63
CA ARG A 499 -5.50 35.10 -2.12
C ARG A 499 -5.33 35.33 -3.61
N GLY A 500 -4.13 35.08 -4.12
CA GLY A 500 -3.74 35.34 -5.50
C GLY A 500 -2.33 34.85 -5.78
N LEU A 501 -1.88 35.08 -7.00
CA LEU A 501 -0.51 34.79 -7.43
C LEU A 501 0.24 36.10 -7.61
N TYR A 502 1.47 36.18 -7.12
CA TYR A 502 2.38 37.28 -7.40
C TYR A 502 3.29 36.89 -8.57
N PHE A 503 3.23 37.63 -9.67
CA PHE A 503 4.01 37.36 -10.88
C PHE A 503 4.35 38.67 -11.60
N ASN A 504 5.60 38.82 -12.07
CA ASN A 504 6.07 40.02 -12.79
C ASN A 504 5.72 41.36 -12.11
N ASN A 505 5.95 41.46 -10.80
CA ASN A 505 5.63 42.61 -9.97
C ASN A 505 4.14 42.94 -9.80
N GLU A 506 3.22 42.07 -10.25
CA GLU A 506 1.77 42.25 -10.13
C GLU A 506 1.14 41.13 -9.30
N GLU A 507 0.10 41.46 -8.53
CA GLU A 507 -0.78 40.45 -7.94
C GLU A 507 -1.93 40.13 -8.91
N LEU A 508 -1.96 38.88 -9.35
CA LEU A 508 -2.96 38.34 -10.24
C LEU A 508 -4.08 37.68 -9.41
N PRO A 509 -5.32 38.20 -9.46
CA PRO A 509 -6.44 37.58 -8.79
C PRO A 509 -6.80 36.26 -9.48
N ILE A 510 -7.07 35.24 -8.68
CA ILE A 510 -7.46 33.92 -9.16
C ILE A 510 -8.87 33.58 -8.66
N ASP A 511 -9.71 33.04 -9.55
CA ASP A 511 -11.05 32.61 -9.16
C ASP A 511 -10.94 31.42 -8.19
N ARG A 512 -11.46 31.59 -6.98
CA ARG A 512 -11.46 30.57 -5.92
C ARG A 512 -12.24 29.31 -6.29
N ARG A 513 -13.11 29.37 -7.30
CA ARG A 513 -13.86 28.22 -7.81
C ARG A 513 -13.12 27.46 -8.91
N SER A 514 -12.08 28.05 -9.50
CA SER A 514 -11.29 27.47 -10.58
C SER A 514 -10.54 26.21 -10.13
N GLU A 515 -10.23 25.32 -11.07
CA GLU A 515 -9.42 24.14 -10.79
C GLU A 515 -7.95 24.51 -10.62
N GLY A 516 -7.48 25.58 -11.29
CA GLY A 516 -6.17 26.19 -11.10
C GLY A 516 -5.93 26.62 -9.65
N PHE A 517 -6.90 27.29 -9.02
CA PHE A 517 -6.82 27.66 -7.61
C PHE A 517 -6.66 26.45 -6.70
N LYS A 518 -7.50 25.41 -6.89
CA LYS A 518 -7.43 24.17 -6.10
C LYS A 518 -6.10 23.44 -6.29
N LEU A 519 -5.48 23.53 -7.47
CA LEU A 519 -4.17 22.96 -7.71
C LEU A 519 -3.08 23.72 -6.94
N ILE A 520 -3.08 25.05 -7.00
CA ILE A 520 -2.13 25.89 -6.23
C ILE A 520 -2.26 25.65 -4.73
N THR A 521 -3.48 25.62 -4.18
CA THR A 521 -3.70 25.32 -2.77
C THR A 521 -3.16 23.93 -2.40
N ARG A 522 -3.39 22.90 -3.23
CA ARG A 522 -2.84 21.57 -2.99
C ARG A 522 -1.30 21.55 -3.01
N ILE A 523 -0.68 22.30 -3.92
CA ILE A 523 0.78 22.42 -3.99
C ILE A 523 1.32 23.10 -2.73
N GLN A 524 0.67 24.19 -2.30
CA GLN A 524 1.02 24.94 -1.10
C GLN A 524 0.89 24.08 0.17
N ASP A 525 -0.25 23.40 0.35
CA ASP A 525 -0.50 22.52 1.48
C ASP A 525 0.52 21.36 1.54
N GLU A 526 0.88 20.80 0.38
CA GLU A 526 1.84 19.71 0.29
C GLU A 526 3.27 20.15 0.61
N ALA A 527 3.68 21.34 0.14
CA ALA A 527 4.97 21.94 0.50
C ALA A 527 5.05 22.17 2.02
N HIS A 528 4.00 22.74 2.60
CA HIS A 528 3.92 23.00 4.03
C HIS A 528 3.92 21.71 4.87
N ARG A 529 3.10 20.72 4.48
CA ARG A 529 3.08 19.39 5.11
C ARG A 529 4.46 18.74 5.10
N PHE A 530 5.15 18.81 3.96
CA PHE A 530 6.46 18.17 3.79
C PHE A 530 7.55 18.84 4.65
N ALA A 531 7.49 20.15 4.83
CA ALA A 531 8.32 20.91 5.76
C ALA A 531 8.06 20.53 7.22
N ILE A 532 6.79 20.52 7.65
CA ILE A 532 6.39 20.17 9.03
C ILE A 532 6.85 18.76 9.40
N GLU A 533 6.66 17.78 8.52
CA GLU A 533 7.10 16.39 8.75
C GLU A 533 8.62 16.30 8.98
N TYR A 534 9.40 17.13 8.28
CA TYR A 534 10.85 17.15 8.50
C TYR A 534 11.21 17.77 9.84
N HIS A 535 10.57 18.88 10.22
CA HIS A 535 10.76 19.50 11.53
C HIS A 535 10.42 18.53 12.66
N ARG A 536 9.30 17.81 12.57
CA ARG A 536 8.94 16.76 13.53
C ARG A 536 10.03 15.69 13.62
N SER A 537 10.60 15.27 12.48
CA SER A 537 11.68 14.29 12.45
C SER A 537 12.99 14.80 13.06
N LEU A 538 13.35 16.07 12.85
CA LEU A 538 14.56 16.68 13.41
C LEU A 538 14.44 16.92 14.91
N ARG A 539 13.26 17.37 15.37
CA ARG A 539 12.95 17.53 16.79
C ARG A 539 13.05 16.20 17.51
N SER A 540 12.45 15.13 16.94
CA SER A 540 12.56 13.78 17.50
C SER A 540 14.00 13.25 17.55
N LYS A 541 14.91 13.68 16.68
CA LYS A 541 16.32 13.22 16.69
C LYS A 541 17.25 14.04 17.57
N SER A 542 16.95 15.32 17.79
CA SER A 542 17.78 16.26 18.56
C SER A 542 17.46 16.25 20.05
N GLN A 543 16.18 16.14 20.42
CA GLN A 543 15.75 15.92 21.80
C GLN A 543 16.35 14.61 22.36
N VAL A 544 16.46 13.60 21.48
CA VAL A 544 17.08 12.30 21.73
C VAL A 544 18.58 12.38 21.99
N LYS A 545 19.25 13.41 21.45
CA LYS A 545 20.67 13.60 21.62
C LYS A 545 20.96 14.35 22.92
N SER A 546 20.31 15.49 23.17
CA SER A 546 20.62 16.40 24.29
C SER A 546 20.40 15.81 25.68
N SER A 547 19.24 15.18 25.96
CA SER A 547 18.90 14.80 27.34
C SER A 547 19.61 13.53 27.85
N LEU A 548 20.04 12.65 26.94
CA LEU A 548 20.80 11.43 27.29
C LEU A 548 22.32 11.63 27.20
N ASP A 549 22.78 12.75 26.64
CA ASP A 549 24.20 13.15 26.61
C ASP A 549 24.66 13.74 27.95
N GLU A 550 23.76 14.36 28.70
CA GLU A 550 24.05 15.05 29.96
C GLU A 550 24.09 14.14 31.19
N ILE A 551 23.66 12.88 31.06
CA ILE A 551 23.60 11.92 32.18
C ILE A 551 25.01 11.36 32.45
N PRO A 552 25.61 11.64 33.63
CA PRO A 552 26.91 11.09 34.00
C PRO A 552 26.85 9.56 33.99
N GLY A 553 27.76 8.89 33.27
CA GLY A 553 27.84 7.42 33.21
C GLY A 553 27.05 6.76 32.07
N VAL A 554 26.32 7.51 31.24
CA VAL A 554 25.59 6.98 30.07
C VAL A 554 26.34 7.28 28.76
N GLY A 555 27.22 6.36 28.38
CA GLY A 555 27.96 6.44 27.11
C GLY A 555 27.13 6.10 25.86
N PRO A 556 27.70 6.25 24.66
CA PRO A 556 27.01 6.05 23.37
C PRO A 556 26.37 4.67 23.19
N ALA A 557 27.00 3.62 23.75
CA ALA A 557 26.49 2.24 23.68
C ALA A 557 25.20 2.05 24.50
N ARG A 558 25.18 2.55 25.75
CA ARG A 558 24.02 2.47 26.65
C ARG A 558 22.85 3.28 26.13
N ARG A 559 23.13 4.44 25.52
CA ARG A 559 22.11 5.24 24.82
C ARG A 559 21.44 4.48 23.70
N LYS A 560 22.23 3.86 22.82
CA LYS A 560 21.68 3.08 21.70
C LYS A 560 20.82 1.91 22.19
N ALA A 561 21.17 1.32 23.34
CA ALA A 561 20.38 0.28 23.98
C ALA A 561 19.04 0.83 24.52
N LEU A 562 19.04 1.96 25.23
CA LEU A 562 17.82 2.66 25.67
C LEU A 562 16.88 2.97 24.51
N MET A 563 17.41 3.53 23.42
CA MET A 563 16.61 3.94 22.26
C MET A 563 16.09 2.78 21.42
N ARG A 564 16.66 1.57 21.59
CA ARG A 564 16.12 0.35 20.99
C ARG A 564 15.01 -0.25 21.83
N HIS A 565 15.10 -0.10 23.15
CA HIS A 565 14.17 -0.71 24.10
C HIS A 565 12.93 0.17 24.32
N PHE A 566 13.12 1.48 24.44
CA PHE A 566 12.05 2.46 24.67
C PHE A 566 11.66 3.17 23.38
N LYS A 567 10.36 3.47 23.20
CA LYS A 567 9.83 4.08 21.97
C LYS A 567 9.98 5.60 21.96
N SER A 568 10.05 6.21 23.13
CA SER A 568 10.24 7.64 23.31
C SER A 568 11.12 7.95 24.53
N ILE A 569 11.63 9.19 24.61
CA ILE A 569 12.35 9.67 25.80
C ILE A 569 11.41 9.81 26.99
N GLU A 570 10.13 10.14 26.75
CA GLU A 570 9.12 10.18 27.81
C GLU A 570 8.94 8.81 28.46
N ASP A 571 9.04 7.73 27.68
CA ASP A 571 9.02 6.37 28.23
C ASP A 571 10.24 6.10 29.11
N ILE A 572 11.43 6.62 28.75
CA ILE A 572 12.65 6.51 29.56
C ILE A 572 12.53 7.35 30.82
N ARG A 573 11.98 8.56 30.71
CA ARG A 573 11.79 9.50 31.81
C ARG A 573 10.85 8.94 32.87
N ASN A 574 9.78 8.26 32.44
CA ASN A 574 8.76 7.70 33.32
C ASN A 574 9.07 6.26 33.77
N ALA A 575 10.17 5.66 33.30
CA ALA A 575 10.56 4.31 33.68
C ALA A 575 11.12 4.28 35.11
N ASP A 576 10.70 3.29 35.90
CA ASP A 576 11.31 3.01 37.20
C ASP A 576 12.66 2.31 37.05
N ILE A 577 13.44 2.26 38.14
CA ILE A 577 14.79 1.68 38.14
C ILE A 577 14.77 0.21 37.66
N GLU A 578 13.74 -0.56 38.00
CA GLU A 578 13.62 -1.95 37.57
C GLU A 578 13.32 -2.07 36.08
N THR A 579 12.51 -1.18 35.48
CA THR A 579 12.26 -1.16 34.03
C THR A 579 13.53 -0.72 33.27
N LEU A 580 14.30 0.23 33.80
CA LEU A 580 15.58 0.63 33.20
C LEU A 580 16.62 -0.51 33.21
N LYS A 581 16.61 -1.38 34.24
CA LYS A 581 17.47 -2.57 34.34
C LYS A 581 17.11 -3.69 33.36
N GLN A 582 15.93 -3.67 32.74
CA GLN A 582 15.55 -4.66 31.73
C GLN A 582 16.35 -4.51 30.43
N VAL A 583 17.05 -3.38 30.26
CA VAL A 583 18.01 -3.17 29.17
C VAL A 583 19.34 -3.84 29.54
N PRO A 584 19.80 -4.88 28.80
CA PRO A 584 20.97 -5.68 29.16
C PRO A 584 22.26 -4.87 29.37
N GLU A 585 22.39 -3.74 28.67
CA GLU A 585 23.54 -2.86 28.72
C GLU A 585 23.51 -1.84 29.88
N ILE A 586 22.45 -1.84 30.71
CA ILE A 586 22.26 -0.92 31.84
C ILE A 586 22.42 -1.66 33.18
N PRO A 587 23.56 -1.48 33.86
CA PRO A 587 23.73 -1.95 35.23
C PRO A 587 22.95 -1.07 36.21
N GLU A 588 22.67 -1.60 37.40
CA GLU A 588 21.87 -0.93 38.44
C GLU A 588 22.34 0.49 38.77
N ASN A 589 23.65 0.72 38.82
CA ASN A 589 24.22 2.04 39.08
C ASN A 589 23.88 3.06 37.98
N ALA A 590 23.83 2.64 36.72
CA ALA A 590 23.45 3.51 35.60
C ALA A 590 21.93 3.74 35.56
N ALA A 591 21.13 2.73 35.91
CA ALA A 591 19.67 2.86 36.02
C ALA A 591 19.27 3.89 37.10
N LYS A 592 19.93 3.85 38.28
CA LYS A 592 19.75 4.86 39.33
C LYS A 592 20.13 6.26 38.85
N GLN A 593 21.29 6.43 38.20
CA GLN A 593 21.73 7.72 37.66
C GLN A 593 20.77 8.30 36.62
N ILE A 594 20.20 7.45 35.74
CA ILE A 594 19.20 7.86 34.76
C ILE A 594 17.90 8.27 35.45
N TYR A 595 17.43 7.48 36.41
CA TYR A 595 16.21 7.76 37.15
C TYR A 595 16.33 9.08 37.93
N ASP A 596 17.44 9.25 38.66
CA ASP A 596 17.72 10.44 39.45
C ASP A 596 17.82 11.69 38.58
N PHE A 597 18.48 11.64 37.42
CA PHE A 597 18.59 12.79 36.51
C PHE A 597 17.23 13.29 36.00
N PHE A 598 16.26 12.40 35.83
CA PHE A 598 14.94 12.75 35.31
C PHE A 598 13.92 13.15 36.40
N HIS A 599 14.21 12.81 37.66
CA HIS A 599 13.36 13.04 38.83
C HIS A 599 13.98 13.99 39.88
N SER A 600 15.16 14.54 39.59
CA SER A 600 15.83 15.60 40.37
C SER A 600 15.31 17.00 40.04
#